data_AF-A0A804HHR8-F1
#
_entry.id   AF-A0A804HHR8-F1
#
_cell.length_a   1.000
_cell.length_b   1.000
_cell.length_c   1.000
_cell.angle_alpha   90.00
_cell.angle_beta   90.00
_cell.angle_gamma   90.00
#
_symmetry.space_group_name_H-M   'P 1'
#
loop_
_entity.id
_entity.type
_entity.pdbx_description
1 polymer ?
#
loop_
_entity_poly.entity_id
_entity_poly.type
_entity_poly.pdbx_seq_one_letter_code
_entity_poly.pdbx_strand_id
1 'polypeptide(L)' 'MASWLYECLCEAELAQYYSHFTALGLQKIDELAKITMKDYSKLGVHDMNDRKRLFQLIKIIKIMQEEDKAVSIPE' A
#
# COMPACT_ATOMS: atom_id res chain seq x y z
N MET A 1 -15.08 -6.93 -9.60
CA MET A 1 -14.47 -5.61 -9.38
C MET A 1 -13.13 -5.85 -8.74
N ALA A 2 -12.04 -5.53 -9.42
CA ALA A 2 -10.74 -5.49 -8.76
C ALA A 2 -10.77 -4.28 -7.81
N SER A 3 -10.30 -4.45 -6.58
CA SER A 3 -10.11 -3.32 -5.67
C SER A 3 -8.91 -2.52 -6.16
N TRP A 4 -8.95 -1.18 -6.10
CA TRP A 4 -7.82 -0.31 -6.47
C TRP A 4 -6.51 -0.72 -5.76
N LEU A 5 -6.60 -1.27 -4.55
CA LEU A 5 -5.49 -1.91 -3.83
C LEU A 5 -4.78 -3.01 -4.66
N TYR A 6 -5.55 -3.90 -5.28
CA TYR A 6 -5.01 -5.00 -6.09
C TYR A 6 -4.28 -4.47 -7.32
N GLU A 7 -4.85 -3.49 -8.03
CA GLU A 7 -4.20 -2.85 -9.19
C GLU A 7 -2.87 -2.20 -8.78
N CYS A 8 -2.85 -1.45 -7.67
CA CYS A 8 -1.65 -0.79 -7.14
C CYS A 8 -0.56 -1.82 -6.76
N LEU A 9 -0.96 -2.93 -6.13
CA LEU A 9 -0.04 -4.03 -5.82
C LEU A 9 0.42 -4.77 -7.09
N CYS A 10 -0.43 -4.90 -8.10
CA CYS A 10 -0.09 -5.53 -9.37
C CYS A 10 0.97 -4.72 -10.13
N GLU A 11 0.81 -3.39 -10.22
CA GLU A 11 1.83 -2.50 -10.79
C GLU A 11 3.16 -2.58 -10.03
N ALA A 12 3.10 -2.71 -8.70
CA ALA A 12 4.29 -2.86 -7.87
C ALA A 12 4.88 -4.29 -7.89
N GLU A 13 4.33 -5.21 -8.69
CA GLU A 13 4.70 -6.65 -8.72
C GLU A 13 4.54 -7.38 -7.36
N LEU A 14 3.65 -6.85 -6.51
CA LEU A 14 3.31 -7.34 -5.17
C LEU A 14 1.93 -8.02 -5.12
N ALA A 15 1.25 -8.21 -6.26
CA ALA A 15 -0.07 -8.86 -6.32
C ALA A 15 -0.09 -10.25 -5.67
N GLN A 16 1.03 -10.97 -5.69
CA GLN A 16 1.19 -12.26 -5.01
C GLN A 16 0.92 -12.19 -3.50
N TYR A 17 1.18 -11.05 -2.86
CA TYR A 17 0.96 -10.84 -1.43
C TYR A 17 -0.46 -10.36 -1.10
N TYR A 18 -1.30 -10.04 -2.10
CA TYR A 18 -2.63 -9.48 -1.91
C TYR A 18 -3.51 -10.29 -0.95
N SER A 19 -3.41 -11.62 -1.01
CA SER A 19 -4.08 -12.53 -0.08
C SER A 19 -3.66 -12.30 1.37
N HIS A 20 -2.38 -11.99 1.62
CA HIS A 20 -1.90 -11.67 2.97
C HIS A 20 -2.38 -10.30 3.44
N PHE A 21 -2.42 -9.31 2.55
CA PHE A 21 -2.98 -7.99 2.87
C PHE A 21 -4.44 -8.12 3.30
N THR A 22 -5.27 -8.77 2.47
CA THR A 22 -6.70 -8.95 2.75
C THR A 22 -6.97 -9.83 3.97
N ALA A 23 -6.15 -10.85 4.23
CA ALA A 23 -6.23 -11.67 5.44
C ALA A 23 -5.96 -10.87 6.73
N LEU A 24 -5.17 -9.80 6.64
CA LEU A 24 -4.95 -8.85 7.75
C LEU A 24 -6.01 -7.74 7.81
N GLY A 25 -7.03 -7.77 6.95
CA GLY A 25 -8.07 -6.75 6.86
C GLY A 25 -7.69 -5.53 6.00
N LEU A 26 -6.54 -5.55 5.34
CA LEU A 26 -6.06 -4.44 4.49
C LEU A 26 -6.74 -4.55 3.12
N GLN A 27 -7.83 -3.81 2.95
CA GLN A 27 -8.63 -3.80 1.71
C GLN A 27 -8.55 -2.48 0.94
N LYS A 28 -8.00 -1.43 1.56
CA LYS A 28 -7.95 -0.06 1.02
C LYS A 28 -6.52 0.44 0.91
N ILE A 29 -6.31 1.35 -0.04
CA ILE A 29 -5.03 2.01 -0.26
C ILE A 29 -4.65 2.90 0.94
N ASP A 30 -5.63 3.50 1.62
CA ASP A 30 -5.40 4.27 2.86
C ASP A 30 -4.64 3.46 3.92
N GLU A 31 -4.98 2.19 4.06
CA GLU A 31 -4.37 1.30 5.03
C GLU A 31 -2.92 0.97 4.68
N LEU A 32 -2.56 0.91 3.39
CA LEU A 32 -1.16 0.74 2.97
C LEU A 32 -0.28 1.87 3.52
N ALA A 33 -0.77 3.11 3.59
CA ALA A 33 -0.01 4.22 4.15
C ALA A 33 0.35 4.03 5.64
N LYS A 34 -0.42 3.23 6.37
CA LYS A 34 -0.21 2.94 7.79
C LYS A 34 0.78 1.79 8.02
N ILE A 35 1.11 1.03 6.98
CA ILE A 35 2.00 -0.12 7.09
C ILE A 35 3.41 0.35 7.40
N THR A 36 4.03 -0.31 8.38
CA THR A 36 5.40 -0.05 8.77
C THR A 36 6.32 -1.20 8.34
N MET A 37 7.63 -0.98 8.40
CA MET A 37 8.61 -2.03 8.11
C MET A 37 8.45 -3.28 9.01
N LYS A 38 7.84 -3.14 10.19
CA LYS A 38 7.55 -4.29 11.07
C LYS A 38 6.43 -5.16 10.52
N ASP A 39 5.47 -4.57 9.81
CA ASP A 39 4.33 -5.27 9.25
C ASP A 39 4.67 -5.97 7.94
N TYR A 40 5.74 -5.57 7.25
CA TYR A 40 6.24 -6.27 6.05
C TYR A 40 6.51 -7.74 6.34
N SER A 41 7.13 -8.03 7.50
CA SER A 41 7.37 -9.40 7.94
C SER A 41 6.08 -10.18 8.22
N LYS A 42 5.00 -9.52 8.67
CA LYS A 42 3.69 -10.15 8.88
C LYS A 42 2.95 -10.40 7.57
N LEU A 43 3.22 -9.58 6.55
CA LEU A 43 2.69 -9.72 5.19
C LEU A 43 3.42 -10.80 4.38
N GLY A 44 4.44 -11.45 4.95
CA GLY A 44 5.29 -12.41 4.25
C GLY A 44 6.29 -11.75 3.29
N VAL A 45 6.51 -10.44 3.39
CA VAL A 45 7.44 -9.68 2.55
C VAL A 45 8.83 -9.70 3.19
N HIS A 46 9.57 -10.78 2.90
CA HIS A 46 10.92 -11.00 3.41
C HIS A 46 11.99 -10.49 2.43
N ASP A 47 11.71 -10.55 1.14
CA ASP A 47 12.64 -10.14 0.08
C ASP A 47 12.94 -8.65 0.09
N MET A 48 14.23 -8.30 -0.02
CA MET A 48 14.66 -6.90 -0.04
C MET A 48 14.13 -6.13 -1.24
N ASN A 49 13.93 -6.82 -2.37
CA ASN A 49 13.35 -6.21 -3.57
C ASN A 49 11.88 -5.84 -3.35
N ASP A 50 11.11 -6.76 -2.77
CA ASP A 50 9.70 -6.54 -2.47
C ASP A 50 9.50 -5.51 -1.35
N ARG A 51 10.39 -5.49 -0.36
CA ARG A 51 10.41 -4.42 0.67
C ARG A 51 10.64 -3.05 0.06
N LYS A 52 11.53 -2.92 -0.93
CA LYS A 52 11.75 -1.66 -1.66
C LYS A 52 10.51 -1.26 -2.46
N ARG A 53 9.94 -2.19 -3.23
CA ARG A 53 8.70 -1.97 -4.00
C ARG A 53 7.56 -1.51 -3.10
N LEU A 54 7.35 -2.19 -1.97
CA LEU A 54 6.31 -1.86 -1.00
C LEU A 54 6.55 -0.50 -0.36
N PHE A 55 7.80 -0.20 0.01
CA PHE A 55 8.16 1.11 0.55
C PHE A 55 7.91 2.25 -0.44
N GLN A 56 8.24 2.07 -1.72
CA GLN A 56 7.96 3.05 -2.76
C GLN A 56 6.46 3.24 -2.96
N LEU A 57 5.69 2.15 -3.02
CA LEU A 57 4.24 2.18 -3.16
C LEU A 57 3.59 2.98 -2.01
N ILE A 58 3.94 2.65 -0.77
CA ILE A 58 3.45 3.35 0.44
C ILE A 58 3.83 4.83 0.40
N LYS A 59 5.03 5.17 -0.06
CA LYS A 59 5.48 6.55 -0.18
C LYS A 59 4.62 7.34 -1.19
N ILE A 60 4.34 6.77 -2.35
CA ILE A 60 3.48 7.39 -3.37
C ILE A 60 2.08 7.62 -2.81
N ILE A 61 1.50 6.60 -2.17
CA ILE A 61 0.18 6.68 -1.56
C ILE A 61 0.11 7.79 -0.51
N LYS A 62 1.14 7.93 0.34
CA LYS A 62 1.20 9.00 1.34
C LYS A 62 1.21 10.38 0.68
N ILE A 63 2.01 10.56 -0.37
CA ILE A 63 2.06 11.83 -1.12
C ILE A 63 0.69 12.15 -1.72
N MET A 64 0.05 11.17 -2.36
CA MET A 64 -1.30 11.33 -2.92
C MET A 64 -2.34 11.70 -1.86
N GLN A 65 -2.26 11.11 -0.65
CA GLN A 65 -3.13 11.46 0.46
C GLN A 65 -2.85 12.87 1.03
N GLU A 66 -1.59 13.30 1.04
CA GLU A 66 -1.20 14.63 1.49
C GLU A 66 -1.69 15.72 0.51
N GLU A 67 -1.58 15.47 -0.80
CA GLU A 67 -2.13 16.33 -1.86
C GLU A 67 -3.67 16.40 -1.82
N ASP A 68 -4.36 15.28 -1.60
CA ASP A 68 -5.82 15.24 -1.46
C ASP A 68 -6.31 16.04 -0.24
N LYS A 69 -5.58 15.96 0.89
CA LYS A 69 -5.86 16.78 2.08
C LYS A 69 -5.65 18.27 1.84
N ALA A 70 -4.66 18.66 1.03
CA ALA A 70 -4.35 20.07 0.76
C ALA A 70 -5.42 20.74 -0.13
N VAL A 71 -6.14 19.96 -0.94
CA VAL A 71 -7.18 20.48 -1.85
C VAL A 71 -8.55 20.67 -1.18
N SER A 72 -8.70 20.24 0.08
CA SER A 72 -9.94 20.33 0.85
C SER A 72 -10.10 21.63 1.65
N ILE A 73 -9.35 22.68 1.33
CA ILE A 73 -9.57 24.02 1.87
C ILE A 73 -10.61 24.72 0.97
N PRO A 74 -11.87 24.89 1.38
CA PRO A 74 -12.79 25.75 0.66
C PRO A 74 -12.37 27.20 0.91
N GLU A 75 -12.02 27.93 -0.15
CA GLU A 75 -12.22 29.39 -0.20
C GLU A 75 -13.60 29.70 -0.78
#